data_AF-A0A2G6LEC0-F1
#
_entry.id   AF-A0A2G6LEC0-F1
#
_cell.length_a   1.000
_cell.length_b   1.000
_cell.length_c   1.000
_cell.angle_alpha   90.00
_cell.angle_beta   90.00
_cell.angle_gamma   90.00
#
_symmetry.space_group_name_H-M   'P 1'
#
loop_
_entity.id
_entity.type
_entity.pdbx_description
1 polymer ?
#
loop_
_entity_poly.entity_id
_entity_poly.type
_entity_poly.pdbx_seq_one_letter_code
_entity_poly.pdbx_strand_id
1 'polypeptide(L)'
;MNCITSAPSSIINSNSYYSPRFKKTLLATAITLTLSVLSPTVVLAAGMITGTPGTPLIIKTDQSGNEAVGVLETGSNPAENGIVEIQTGGVIDGATGGHSDNGNATNNHVTVSGGTINGSNYGGISEHRNATNNSVTISGGTVTGNNTGGASG
;
A
#
# COMPACT_ATOMS: atom_id res chain seq x y z
N MET A 1 41.42 47.81 -49.12
CA MET A 1 41.75 48.69 -47.98
C MET A 1 40.56 48.68 -47.04
N ASN A 2 40.76 48.49 -45.73
CA ASN A 2 39.81 48.69 -44.61
C ASN A 2 38.47 47.89 -44.67
N CYS A 3 37.97 47.11 -43.68
CA CYS A 3 38.22 46.99 -42.23
C CYS A 3 38.13 48.35 -41.50
N ILE A 4 37.17 48.68 -40.64
CA ILE A 4 36.31 47.93 -39.69
C ILE A 4 34.82 48.43 -39.83
N THR A 5 33.77 48.15 -39.03
CA THR A 5 33.57 47.69 -37.62
C THR A 5 32.36 46.73 -37.45
N SER A 6 32.44 45.84 -36.44
CA SER A 6 31.39 45.25 -35.56
C SER A 6 29.87 45.26 -35.90
N ALA A 7 29.25 44.09 -35.73
CA ALA A 7 27.80 43.82 -35.57
C ALA A 7 27.39 43.80 -34.05
N PRO A 8 26.23 43.25 -33.58
CA PRO A 8 25.02 42.75 -34.27
C PRO A 8 23.63 43.12 -33.64
N SER A 9 22.58 42.90 -34.44
CA SER A 9 21.25 42.33 -34.14
C SER A 9 20.54 42.49 -32.78
N SER A 10 19.31 43.02 -32.79
CA SER A 10 18.11 42.26 -32.37
C SER A 10 16.78 42.84 -32.89
N ILE A 11 15.90 41.93 -33.31
CA ILE A 11 14.73 42.06 -34.19
C ILE A 11 13.46 42.65 -33.52
N ILE A 12 12.91 43.69 -34.17
CA ILE A 12 11.49 44.04 -34.45
C ILE A 12 10.38 43.86 -33.38
N ASN A 13 9.69 45.00 -33.13
CA ASN A 13 8.27 45.24 -32.82
C ASN A 13 7.26 44.23 -33.49
N SER A 14 5.96 44.10 -33.19
CA SER A 14 4.94 44.99 -32.60
C SER A 14 3.61 44.27 -32.34
N ASN A 15 2.77 44.84 -31.46
CA ASN A 15 1.29 44.74 -31.36
C ASN A 15 0.51 43.83 -32.34
N SER A 16 -0.37 42.98 -31.81
CA SER A 16 -1.74 42.78 -32.37
C SER A 16 -2.69 42.04 -31.41
N TYR A 17 -3.81 42.68 -31.05
CA TYR A 17 -5.00 42.03 -30.47
C TYR A 17 -6.02 41.78 -31.62
N TYR A 18 -6.28 40.53 -32.01
CA TYR A 18 -7.62 39.95 -32.21
C TYR A 18 -7.55 38.48 -32.70
N SER A 19 -8.62 37.71 -32.45
CA SER A 19 -8.67 36.25 -32.55
C SER A 19 -9.33 35.69 -33.82
N PRO A 20 -9.10 34.39 -34.12
CA PRO A 20 -10.13 33.58 -34.77
C PRO A 20 -10.42 32.25 -34.05
N ARG A 21 -11.66 31.76 -34.22
CA ARG A 21 -12.18 30.50 -33.67
C ARG A 21 -11.71 29.29 -34.47
N PHE A 22 -11.25 28.23 -33.80
CA PHE A 22 -11.41 26.85 -34.28
C PHE A 22 -12.01 25.97 -33.19
N LYS A 23 -13.16 25.35 -33.49
CA LYS A 23 -13.73 24.31 -32.62
C LYS A 23 -12.89 23.04 -32.79
N LYS A 24 -12.25 22.59 -31.71
CA LYS A 24 -11.98 21.16 -31.50
C LYS A 24 -12.52 20.78 -30.13
N THR A 25 -13.72 20.21 -30.14
CA THR A 25 -14.23 19.39 -29.04
C THR A 25 -13.34 18.15 -28.96
N LEU A 26 -12.18 18.26 -28.32
CA LEU A 26 -11.43 17.08 -27.93
C LEU A 26 -12.11 16.56 -26.67
N LEU A 27 -12.71 15.37 -26.79
CA LEU A 27 -13.20 14.63 -25.64
C LEU A 27 -12.05 14.51 -24.63
N ALA A 28 -12.18 15.16 -23.47
CA ALA A 28 -11.36 14.85 -22.28
C ALA A 28 -11.80 13.50 -21.65
N THR A 29 -12.37 12.62 -22.47
CA THR A 29 -12.81 11.25 -22.17
C THR A 29 -11.71 10.27 -22.59
N ALA A 30 -10.48 10.60 -22.22
CA ALA A 30 -9.30 9.74 -22.32
C ALA A 30 -8.32 10.20 -21.23
N ILE A 31 -7.79 9.26 -20.45
CA ILE A 31 -6.98 9.55 -19.25
C ILE A 31 -7.81 10.19 -18.11
N THR A 32 -8.99 9.61 -17.82
CA THR A 32 -9.09 9.03 -16.48
C THR A 32 -8.01 7.94 -16.41
N LEU A 33 -6.82 8.31 -15.94
CA LEU A 33 -5.84 7.29 -15.55
C LEU A 33 -6.54 6.53 -14.42
N THR A 34 -6.96 5.30 -14.68
CA THR A 34 -7.54 4.45 -13.64
C THR A 34 -6.45 4.17 -12.64
N LEU A 35 -6.39 4.98 -11.57
CA LEU A 35 -5.51 4.76 -10.42
C LEU A 35 -6.11 3.63 -9.58
N SER A 36 -6.33 2.48 -10.23
CA SER A 36 -7.03 1.28 -9.72
C SER A 36 -6.16 0.48 -8.75
N VAL A 37 -5.27 1.16 -8.00
CA VAL A 37 -4.28 0.52 -7.14
C VAL A 37 -3.90 1.37 -5.92
N LEU A 38 -4.78 2.26 -5.47
CA LEU A 38 -4.89 2.57 -4.04
C LEU A 38 -5.86 1.56 -3.41
N SER A 39 -5.34 0.38 -3.05
CA SER A 39 -5.69 -0.16 -1.74
C SER A 39 -5.38 0.95 -0.71
N PRO A 40 -6.31 1.38 0.14
CA PRO A 40 -6.06 2.45 1.09
C PRO A 40 -5.12 1.94 2.19
N THR A 41 -3.83 1.93 1.89
CA THR A 41 -2.75 1.61 2.81
C THR A 41 -2.64 2.74 3.83
N VAL A 42 -3.38 2.64 4.93
CA VAL A 42 -3.31 3.63 6.01
C VAL A 42 -2.13 3.27 6.91
N VAL A 43 -1.06 4.08 6.81
CA VAL A 43 0.06 4.04 7.76
C VAL A 43 -0.38 4.77 9.02
N LEU A 44 -0.81 4.02 10.04
CA LEU A 44 -1.21 4.57 11.34
C LEU A 44 0.00 4.57 12.28
N ALA A 45 0.66 5.73 12.35
CA ALA A 45 1.93 5.94 13.07
C ALA A 45 3.12 5.14 12.52
N ALA A 46 4.33 5.52 12.95
CA ALA A 46 5.56 4.99 12.40
C ALA A 46 5.72 3.49 12.73
N GLY A 47 5.81 2.65 11.69
CA GLY A 47 6.06 1.22 11.81
C GLY A 47 4.85 0.30 11.66
N MET A 48 3.65 0.81 11.38
CA MET A 48 2.48 -0.06 11.17
C MET A 48 1.60 0.37 9.98
N ILE A 49 1.16 -0.63 9.23
CA ILE A 49 0.21 -0.52 8.12
C ILE A 49 -1.04 -1.31 8.50
N THR A 50 -2.20 -0.65 8.57
CA THR A 50 -3.44 -1.29 9.00
C THR A 50 -4.44 -1.47 7.86
N GLY A 51 -5.11 -2.62 7.82
CA GLY A 51 -6.21 -2.92 6.91
C GLY A 51 -7.59 -2.48 7.42
N THR A 52 -8.64 -3.15 6.94
CA THR A 52 -10.03 -2.98 7.41
C THR A 52 -10.72 -4.34 7.33
N PRO A 53 -11.57 -4.72 8.33
CA PRO A 53 -12.22 -6.03 8.36
C PRO A 53 -12.90 -6.43 7.05
N GLY A 54 -12.64 -7.65 6.58
CA GLY A 54 -13.20 -8.20 5.35
C GLY A 54 -12.60 -7.63 4.05
N THR A 55 -11.60 -6.75 4.10
CA THR A 55 -10.92 -6.20 2.92
C THR A 55 -9.44 -6.57 2.91
N PRO A 56 -8.88 -7.09 1.80
CA PRO A 56 -7.45 -7.41 1.73
C PRO A 56 -6.54 -6.19 1.83
N LEU A 57 -5.64 -6.19 2.82
CA LEU A 57 -4.49 -5.31 2.86
C LEU A 57 -3.39 -5.86 1.94
N ILE A 58 -3.24 -5.28 0.74
CA ILE A 58 -2.31 -5.77 -0.28
C ILE A 58 -0.97 -5.04 -0.21
N ILE A 59 0.11 -5.80 0.05
CA ILE A 59 1.50 -5.34 0.07
C ILE A 59 2.21 -5.83 -1.21
N LYS A 60 2.57 -4.88 -2.07
CA LYS A 60 3.11 -5.08 -3.44
C LYS A 60 4.38 -4.27 -3.71
N THR A 61 4.85 -3.53 -2.72
CA THR A 61 6.03 -2.65 -2.76
C THR A 61 6.80 -2.77 -1.45
N ASP A 62 8.07 -2.40 -1.46
CA ASP A 62 8.90 -2.34 -0.26
C ASP A 62 8.30 -1.36 0.76
N GLN A 63 7.99 -1.89 1.95
CA GLN A 63 7.51 -1.22 3.15
C GLN A 63 8.33 -1.69 4.38
N SER A 64 9.61 -2.04 4.18
CA SER A 64 10.54 -2.44 5.24
C SER A 64 10.52 -1.46 6.42
N GLY A 65 10.67 -1.96 7.64
CA GLY A 65 10.47 -1.17 8.86
C GLY A 65 9.01 -1.04 9.31
N ASN A 66 8.06 -1.69 8.63
CA ASN A 66 6.65 -1.70 9.04
C ASN A 66 6.10 -3.13 9.18
N GLU A 67 5.18 -3.32 10.14
CA GLU A 67 4.32 -4.49 10.25
C GLU A 67 2.99 -4.26 9.50
N ALA A 68 2.52 -5.27 8.77
CA ALA A 68 1.21 -5.24 8.10
C ALA A 68 0.16 -5.98 8.95
N VAL A 69 -0.84 -5.24 9.46
CA VAL A 69 -1.87 -5.76 10.35
C VAL A 69 -3.25 -5.61 9.70
N GLY A 70 -3.93 -6.71 9.39
CA GLY A 70 -5.23 -6.66 8.67
C GLY A 70 -6.35 -6.00 9.50
N VAL A 71 -6.38 -6.26 10.80
CA VAL A 71 -7.26 -5.62 11.81
C VAL A 71 -6.49 -5.46 13.12
N LEU A 72 -6.57 -4.28 13.76
CA LEU A 72 -5.95 -3.99 15.05
C LEU A 72 -7.01 -3.50 16.05
N GLU A 73 -7.21 -4.23 17.14
CA GLU A 73 -8.15 -3.87 18.22
C GLU A 73 -7.45 -3.82 19.58
N THR A 74 -7.06 -2.63 20.03
CA THR A 74 -6.40 -2.40 21.33
C THR A 74 -7.37 -2.36 22.52
N GLY A 75 -8.67 -2.55 22.26
CA GLY A 75 -9.73 -2.60 23.26
C GLY A 75 -10.16 -4.03 23.60
N SER A 76 -11.44 -4.17 23.96
CA SER A 76 -12.11 -5.46 24.17
C SER A 76 -12.87 -5.96 22.94
N ASN A 77 -12.73 -5.27 21.81
CA ASN A 77 -13.34 -5.67 20.54
C ASN A 77 -12.59 -6.88 19.95
N PRO A 78 -13.30 -7.83 19.32
CA PRO A 78 -12.64 -8.91 18.60
C PRO A 78 -12.02 -8.41 17.29
N ALA A 79 -10.83 -8.92 16.96
CA ALA A 79 -10.23 -8.72 15.65
C ALA A 79 -10.73 -9.83 14.70
N GLU A 80 -11.62 -9.48 13.79
CA GLU A 80 -12.30 -10.45 12.93
C GLU A 80 -12.11 -10.17 11.43
N ASN A 81 -11.92 -11.23 10.66
CA ASN A 81 -11.86 -11.20 9.19
C ASN A 81 -10.77 -10.25 8.64
N GLY A 82 -9.69 -10.05 9.38
CA GLY A 82 -8.52 -9.30 8.93
C GLY A 82 -7.68 -10.09 7.95
N ILE A 83 -7.39 -9.47 6.80
CA ILE A 83 -6.76 -10.13 5.65
C ILE A 83 -5.52 -9.33 5.24
N VAL A 84 -4.38 -10.00 5.17
CA VAL A 84 -3.13 -9.42 4.63
C VAL A 84 -2.64 -10.28 3.46
N GLU A 85 -2.34 -9.64 2.34
CA GLU A 85 -1.83 -10.29 1.12
C GLU A 85 -0.48 -9.70 0.73
N ILE A 86 0.56 -10.53 0.72
CA ILE A 86 1.92 -10.14 0.30
C ILE A 86 2.17 -10.71 -1.09
N GLN A 87 2.55 -9.83 -2.01
CA GLN A 87 2.78 -10.10 -3.42
C GLN A 87 4.24 -9.78 -3.79
N THR A 88 4.67 -10.22 -4.98
CA THR A 88 6.01 -9.94 -5.51
C THR A 88 6.30 -8.44 -5.52
N GLY A 89 7.45 -8.04 -4.96
CA GLY A 89 7.82 -6.64 -4.74
C GLY A 89 7.44 -6.09 -3.36
N GLY A 90 6.54 -6.77 -2.62
CA GLY A 90 6.25 -6.49 -1.22
C GLY A 90 7.42 -6.85 -0.31
N VAL A 91 7.77 -5.95 0.61
CA VAL A 91 8.72 -6.22 1.72
C VAL A 91 8.16 -5.60 3.00
N ILE A 92 8.11 -6.35 4.10
CA ILE A 92 7.64 -5.92 5.43
C ILE A 92 8.40 -6.66 6.53
N ASP A 93 8.32 -6.17 7.77
CA ASP A 93 9.03 -6.77 8.90
C ASP A 93 8.18 -7.77 9.70
N GLY A 94 6.86 -7.78 9.51
CA GLY A 94 5.95 -8.78 10.06
C GLY A 94 4.57 -8.69 9.42
N ALA A 95 3.77 -9.75 9.54
CA ALA A 95 2.40 -9.78 9.03
C ALA A 95 1.44 -10.46 10.00
N THR A 96 0.39 -9.75 10.40
CA THR A 96 -0.63 -10.25 11.32
C THR A 96 -2.01 -10.07 10.70
N GLY A 97 -2.77 -11.15 10.46
CA GLY A 97 -4.10 -11.05 9.85
C GLY A 97 -5.05 -10.22 10.72
N GLY A 98 -5.10 -10.50 12.02
CA GLY A 98 -5.82 -9.68 13.00
C GLY A 98 -5.24 -9.81 14.41
N HIS A 99 -5.09 -8.68 15.10
CA HIS A 99 -4.56 -8.57 16.46
C HIS A 99 -5.61 -7.98 17.40
N SER A 100 -5.86 -8.63 18.54
CA SER A 100 -6.74 -8.11 19.59
C SER A 100 -6.12 -8.27 20.97
N ASP A 101 -6.10 -7.19 21.76
CA ASP A 101 -5.57 -7.23 23.11
C ASP A 101 -6.52 -7.98 24.06
N ASN A 102 -7.82 -7.66 24.09
CA ASN A 102 -8.76 -8.21 25.07
C ASN A 102 -10.00 -8.92 24.47
N GLY A 103 -10.09 -8.96 23.14
CA GLY A 103 -11.10 -9.68 22.36
C GLY A 103 -10.52 -10.91 21.65
N ASN A 104 -11.38 -11.74 21.05
CA ASN A 104 -10.92 -12.89 20.25
C ASN A 104 -10.29 -12.42 18.93
N ALA A 105 -9.34 -13.19 18.39
CA ALA A 105 -8.92 -13.08 17.00
C ALA A 105 -9.57 -14.22 16.20
N THR A 106 -10.51 -13.91 15.29
CA THR A 106 -11.30 -14.94 14.59
C THR A 106 -11.31 -14.77 13.06
N ASN A 107 -11.11 -15.88 12.33
CA ASN A 107 -11.15 -15.94 10.85
C ASN A 107 -10.19 -14.94 10.18
N ASN A 108 -9.00 -14.72 10.74
CA ASN A 108 -8.00 -13.82 10.20
C ASN A 108 -6.97 -14.59 9.34
N HIS A 109 -6.52 -13.97 8.25
CA HIS A 109 -5.78 -14.65 7.20
C HIS A 109 -4.58 -13.84 6.70
N VAL A 110 -3.41 -14.47 6.62
CA VAL A 110 -2.23 -13.94 5.91
C VAL A 110 -1.94 -14.82 4.70
N THR A 111 -1.81 -14.23 3.53
CA THR A 111 -1.43 -14.94 2.29
C THR A 111 -0.13 -14.37 1.71
N VAL A 112 0.90 -15.21 1.60
CA VAL A 112 2.20 -14.86 1.00
C VAL A 112 2.30 -15.53 -0.36
N SER A 113 2.09 -14.76 -1.43
CA SER A 113 2.19 -15.21 -2.83
C SER A 113 3.55 -14.88 -3.46
N GLY A 114 4.28 -13.93 -2.87
CA GLY A 114 5.59 -13.45 -3.29
C GLY A 114 6.14 -12.47 -2.26
N GLY A 115 7.22 -11.77 -2.60
CA GLY A 115 7.82 -10.76 -1.73
C GLY A 115 8.63 -11.34 -0.58
N THR A 116 8.93 -10.51 0.42
CA THR A 116 9.77 -10.86 1.58
C THR A 116 9.12 -10.39 2.88
N ILE A 117 9.13 -11.24 3.90
CA ILE A 117 8.77 -10.85 5.27
C ILE A 117 9.96 -11.14 6.19
N ASN A 118 10.52 -10.08 6.79
CA ASN A 118 11.78 -10.11 7.55
C ASN A 118 11.63 -10.65 8.98
N GLY A 119 10.39 -10.87 9.43
CA GLY A 119 10.06 -11.39 10.76
C GLY A 119 8.92 -12.41 10.71
N SER A 120 8.11 -12.42 11.78
CA SER A 120 7.07 -13.45 11.98
C SER A 120 5.74 -13.12 11.33
N ASN A 121 5.00 -14.19 11.01
CA ASN A 121 3.68 -14.16 10.40
C ASN A 121 2.66 -14.86 11.31
N TYR A 122 1.54 -14.19 11.56
CA TYR A 122 0.44 -14.69 12.36
C TYR A 122 -0.87 -14.56 11.58
N GLY A 123 -1.62 -15.66 11.45
CA GLY A 123 -2.98 -15.55 10.90
C GLY A 123 -3.83 -14.66 11.81
N GLY A 124 -3.73 -14.83 13.13
CA GLY A 124 -4.25 -13.88 14.10
C GLY A 124 -3.72 -14.09 15.53
N ILE A 125 -3.68 -13.02 16.31
CA ILE A 125 -3.15 -12.96 17.67
C ILE A 125 -4.23 -12.45 18.61
N SER A 126 -4.40 -13.14 19.75
CA SER A 126 -5.21 -12.66 20.87
C SER A 126 -4.41 -12.74 22.17
N GLU A 127 -4.13 -11.60 22.79
CA GLU A 127 -3.26 -11.56 24.00
C GLU A 127 -3.93 -12.18 25.23
N HIS A 128 -5.27 -12.12 25.34
CA HIS A 128 -6.01 -12.57 26.52
C HIS A 128 -7.28 -13.40 26.22
N ARG A 129 -7.51 -13.80 24.96
CA ARG A 129 -8.68 -14.60 24.52
C ARG A 129 -8.26 -15.63 23.46
N ASN A 130 -9.23 -16.15 22.70
CA ASN A 130 -9.00 -17.22 21.74
C ASN A 130 -8.55 -16.68 20.38
N ALA A 131 -7.63 -17.39 19.73
CA ALA A 131 -7.26 -17.21 18.33
C ALA A 131 -7.81 -18.38 17.49
N THR A 132 -9.03 -18.22 16.96
CA THR A 132 -9.82 -19.30 16.35
C THR A 132 -9.92 -19.16 14.83
N ASN A 133 -9.79 -20.26 14.10
CA ASN A 133 -9.92 -20.32 12.62
C ASN A 133 -8.98 -19.39 11.83
N ASN A 134 -7.90 -18.92 12.45
CA ASN A 134 -6.92 -18.07 11.79
C ASN A 134 -5.93 -18.91 10.97
N SER A 135 -5.38 -18.37 9.88
CA SER A 135 -4.46 -19.10 9.00
C SER A 135 -3.37 -18.25 8.37
N VAL A 136 -2.22 -18.88 8.10
CA VAL A 136 -1.16 -18.34 7.22
C VAL A 136 -1.01 -19.30 6.04
N THR A 137 -1.11 -18.77 4.82
CA THR A 137 -0.94 -19.52 3.56
C THR A 137 0.27 -18.97 2.83
N ILE A 138 1.21 -19.84 2.45
CA ILE A 138 2.44 -19.45 1.72
C ILE A 138 2.50 -20.26 0.44
N SER A 139 2.45 -19.59 -0.70
CA SER A 139 2.62 -20.19 -2.03
C SER A 139 3.86 -19.67 -2.77
N GLY A 140 4.53 -18.64 -2.24
CA GLY A 140 5.78 -18.10 -2.76
C GLY A 140 6.40 -17.05 -1.83
N GLY A 141 7.49 -16.42 -2.28
CA GLY A 141 8.19 -15.38 -1.52
C GLY A 141 9.27 -15.92 -0.57
N THR A 142 9.66 -15.11 0.41
CA THR A 142 10.64 -15.44 1.46
C THR A 142 10.09 -14.99 2.81
N VAL A 143 10.14 -15.88 3.81
CA VAL A 143 9.80 -15.56 5.20
C VAL A 143 10.96 -16.03 6.07
N THR A 144 11.48 -15.16 6.93
CA THR A 144 12.61 -15.47 7.82
C THR A 144 12.20 -15.80 9.26
N GLY A 145 11.03 -15.33 9.71
CA GLY A 145 10.50 -15.62 11.05
C GLY A 145 9.53 -16.80 11.11
N ASN A 146 8.81 -16.88 12.23
CA ASN A 146 7.85 -17.95 12.48
C ASN A 146 6.58 -17.79 11.64
N ASN A 147 5.89 -18.90 11.36
CA ASN A 147 4.61 -18.89 10.66
C ASN A 147 3.57 -19.62 11.51
N THR A 148 2.59 -18.89 12.02
CA THR A 148 1.66 -19.37 13.04
C THR A 148 0.22 -19.10 12.62
N GLY A 149 -0.62 -20.15 12.52
CA GLY A 149 -2.03 -20.01 12.14
C GLY A 149 -2.80 -19.08 13.09
N GLY A 150 -2.78 -19.37 14.39
CA GLY A 150 -3.28 -18.49 15.43
C GLY A 150 -2.46 -18.59 16.71
N ALA A 151 -2.34 -17.49 17.46
CA ALA A 151 -1.64 -17.43 18.74
C ALA A 151 -2.55 -16.81 19.82
N SER A 152 -2.62 -17.46 20.99
CA SER A 152 -3.41 -17.03 22.14
C SER A 152 -2.59 -17.09 23.43
N GLY A 153 -2.69 -16.06 24.27
CA GLY A 153 -2.09 -16.00 25.62
C GLY A 153 -2.93 -16.65 26.72
#